data_AF-A0A835H6B4-F1
#
_entry.id   AF-A0A835H6B4-F1
#
_cell.length_a   1.000
_cell.length_b   1.000
_cell.length_c   1.000
_cell.angle_alpha   90.00
_cell.angle_beta   90.00
_cell.angle_gamma   90.00
#
_symmetry.space_group_name_H-M   'P 1'
#
loop_
_entity.id
_entity.type
_entity.pdbx_description
1 polymer ?
#
loop_
_entity_poly.entity_id
_entity_poly.type
_entity_poly.pdbx_seq_one_letter_code
_entity_poly.pdbx_strand_id
1 'polypeptide(L)'
;MLWMCAWYIDVNFHIWLDSKSVETKGNLIEYKSPTPAVSLVSNFSGLDGTFLTKVSRSIYSSGWVESSHGKVVTHSFQEFSFTNFMRMGKNGSLQIVSQTINSNYNIDSKLSSHIYKAKLFQNLPFYLYNENVDQGNGSYTSIANVSLGYNEESFLGQSRFGFLASSLKNVQNGQGSIVVKGNLATSGL
;
A
#
# COMPACT_ATOMS: atom_id res chain seq x y z
N MET A 1 -30.40 20.04 2.91
CA MET A 1 -30.82 18.71 2.41
C MET A 1 -29.55 17.87 2.29
N LEU A 2 -29.38 16.91 3.20
CA LEU A 2 -28.21 16.02 3.24
C LEU A 2 -28.28 15.04 2.07
N TRP A 3 -27.22 14.95 1.28
CA TRP A 3 -26.98 13.79 0.43
C TRP A 3 -25.59 13.25 0.72
N MET A 4 -25.57 11.99 1.18
CA MET A 4 -24.39 11.13 1.26
C MET A 4 -23.87 10.88 -0.15
N CYS A 5 -22.60 11.20 -0.39
CA CYS A 5 -21.87 10.60 -1.51
C CYS A 5 -21.07 9.42 -0.95
N ALA A 6 -21.34 8.23 -1.48
CA ALA A 6 -20.48 7.07 -1.26
C ALA A 6 -19.26 7.21 -2.18
N TRP A 7 -18.07 7.07 -1.61
CA TRP A 7 -16.78 7.30 -2.26
C TRP A 7 -16.15 5.96 -2.60
N TYR A 8 -15.89 5.69 -3.87
CA TYR A 8 -15.05 4.56 -4.27
C TYR A 8 -14.03 5.03 -5.31
N ILE A 9 -12.77 4.73 -4.98
CA ILE A 9 -11.53 4.98 -5.72
C ILE A 9 -10.95 6.36 -5.46
N ASP A 10 -9.72 6.31 -4.97
CA ASP A 10 -8.74 7.34 -4.60
C ASP A 10 -8.36 8.27 -5.77
N VAL A 11 -9.37 8.81 -6.44
CA VAL A 11 -9.24 10.01 -7.25
C VAL A 11 -9.79 11.10 -6.35
N ASN A 12 -8.87 11.81 -5.70
CA ASN A 12 -9.17 13.04 -4.99
C ASN A 12 -9.63 14.08 -6.03
N PHE A 13 -10.85 13.93 -6.56
CA PHE A 13 -11.57 14.99 -7.23
C PHE A 13 -11.98 15.94 -6.11
N HIS A 14 -11.04 16.79 -5.69
CA HIS A 14 -11.42 18.17 -5.46
C HIS A 14 -11.98 18.66 -6.78
N ILE A 15 -13.28 18.39 -6.99
CA ILE A 15 -14.07 19.08 -7.98
C ILE A 15 -13.95 20.51 -7.50
N TRP A 16 -13.06 21.24 -8.17
CA TRP A 16 -12.96 22.66 -8.10
C TRP A 16 -14.40 23.15 -8.27
N LEU A 17 -15.01 23.62 -7.19
CA LEU A 17 -16.18 24.47 -7.28
C LEU A 17 -15.67 25.74 -7.94
N ASP A 18 -15.54 25.69 -9.26
CA ASP A 18 -15.25 26.84 -10.06
C ASP A 18 -16.48 27.73 -10.01
N SER A 19 -16.49 28.63 -9.03
CA SER A 19 -17.61 29.53 -8.77
C SER A 19 -17.92 30.47 -9.94
N LYS A 20 -17.04 30.53 -10.95
CA LYS A 20 -17.20 31.30 -12.18
C LYS A 20 -17.80 30.49 -13.33
N SER A 21 -18.03 29.19 -13.17
CA SER A 21 -18.70 28.35 -14.16
C SER A 21 -19.98 27.76 -13.58
N VAL A 22 -21.02 27.71 -14.42
CA VAL A 22 -22.30 27.07 -14.08
C VAL A 22 -22.15 25.54 -14.06
N GLU A 23 -21.21 25.01 -14.86
CA GLU A 23 -20.94 23.57 -14.97
C GLU A 23 -19.46 23.30 -15.25
N THR A 24 -18.96 22.18 -14.76
CA THR A 24 -17.62 21.67 -15.07
C THR A 24 -17.76 20.53 -16.06
N LYS A 25 -17.02 20.58 -17.18
CA LYS A 25 -17.02 19.51 -18.20
C LYS A 25 -15.78 18.66 -18.08
N GLY A 26 -15.88 17.39 -18.45
CA GLY A 26 -14.71 16.54 -18.52
C GLY A 26 -14.94 15.33 -19.40
N ASN A 27 -13.85 14.72 -19.84
CA ASN A 27 -13.89 13.45 -20.55
C ASN A 27 -12.66 12.60 -20.22
N LEU A 28 -12.86 11.29 -20.19
CA LEU A 28 -11.80 10.31 -20.13
C LEU A 28 -11.22 10.14 -21.54
N ILE A 29 -9.91 10.27 -21.67
CA ILE A 29 -9.19 10.06 -22.93
C ILE A 29 -8.78 8.60 -23.04
N GLU A 30 -8.16 8.07 -21.99
CA GLU A 30 -7.63 6.72 -21.99
C GLU A 30 -7.65 6.15 -20.58
N TYR A 31 -7.96 4.86 -20.47
CA TYR A 31 -7.83 4.09 -19.24
C TYR A 31 -7.26 2.73 -19.56
N LYS A 32 -6.18 2.36 -18.87
CA LYS A 32 -5.52 1.06 -18.99
C LYS A 32 -5.37 0.48 -17.60
N SER A 33 -5.94 -0.69 -17.39
CA SER A 33 -5.69 -1.50 -16.21
C SER A 33 -5.43 -2.93 -16.63
N PRO A 34 -4.18 -3.27 -16.97
CA PRO A 34 -3.81 -4.66 -17.23
C PRO A 34 -4.16 -5.55 -16.04
N THR A 35 -4.45 -6.83 -16.33
CA THR A 35 -4.63 -7.84 -15.28
C THR A 35 -3.39 -7.89 -14.39
N PRO A 36 -3.55 -7.98 -13.06
CA PRO A 36 -2.41 -8.11 -12.15
C PRO A 36 -1.53 -9.31 -12.51
N ALA A 37 -0.21 -9.13 -12.48
CA ALA A 37 0.73 -10.23 -12.59
C ALA A 37 0.85 -10.87 -11.20
N VAL A 38 0.55 -12.17 -11.12
CA VAL A 38 0.57 -12.93 -9.86
C VAL A 38 1.52 -14.10 -10.01
N SER A 39 2.39 -14.30 -9.02
CA SER A 39 3.28 -15.45 -8.92
C SER A 39 3.19 -16.02 -7.51
N LEU A 40 2.94 -17.32 -7.45
CA LEU A 40 2.84 -18.10 -6.22
C LEU A 40 3.81 -19.27 -6.36
N VAL A 41 4.81 -19.32 -5.48
CA VAL A 41 5.78 -20.41 -5.42
C VAL A 41 5.76 -20.95 -4.01
N SER A 42 5.59 -22.27 -3.87
CA SER A 42 5.63 -22.93 -2.57
C SER A 42 6.50 -24.18 -2.64
N ASN A 43 7.16 -24.48 -1.53
CA ASN A 43 7.92 -25.71 -1.34
C ASN A 43 7.77 -26.11 0.12
N PHE A 44 7.11 -27.24 0.38
CA PHE A 44 6.79 -27.68 1.74
C PHE A 44 6.80 -29.20 1.85
N SER A 45 7.02 -29.67 3.07
CA SER A 45 6.93 -31.07 3.48
C SER A 45 6.30 -31.12 4.87
N GLY A 46 5.17 -31.81 5.00
CA GLY A 46 4.37 -31.77 6.23
C GLY A 46 3.95 -30.34 6.57
N LEU A 47 4.25 -29.90 7.80
CA LEU A 47 3.93 -28.57 8.31
C LEU A 47 5.01 -27.51 8.04
N ASP A 48 6.14 -27.92 7.46
CA ASP A 48 7.29 -27.05 7.23
C ASP A 48 7.41 -26.69 5.76
N GLY A 49 7.78 -25.44 5.46
CA GLY A 49 7.88 -25.01 4.08
C GLY A 49 8.11 -23.52 3.90
N THR A 50 8.22 -23.12 2.65
CA THR A 50 8.36 -21.73 2.22
C THR A 50 7.30 -21.39 1.19
N PHE A 51 6.80 -20.16 1.26
CA PHE A 51 5.75 -19.64 0.40
C PHE A 51 6.17 -18.23 -0.05
N LEU A 52 6.29 -18.03 -1.35
CA LEU A 52 6.59 -16.75 -1.97
C LEU A 52 5.40 -16.33 -2.81
N THR A 53 4.79 -15.23 -2.42
CA THR A 53 3.72 -14.56 -3.18
C THR A 53 4.26 -13.25 -3.71
N LYS A 54 4.17 -13.04 -5.02
CA LYS A 54 4.44 -11.77 -5.68
C LYS A 54 3.24 -11.34 -6.47
N VAL A 55 2.82 -10.10 -6.30
CA VAL A 55 1.75 -9.48 -7.09
C VAL A 55 2.25 -8.13 -7.58
N SER A 56 2.01 -7.81 -8.85
CA SER A 56 2.19 -6.46 -9.35
C SER A 56 1.01 -6.04 -10.22
N ARG A 57 0.69 -4.74 -10.19
CA ARG A 57 -0.36 -4.14 -11.01
C ARG A 57 0.04 -2.72 -11.38
N SER A 58 -0.32 -2.32 -12.58
CA SER A 58 -0.28 -0.92 -13.00
C SER A 58 -1.66 -0.44 -13.43
N ILE A 59 -1.92 0.83 -13.22
CA ILE A 59 -3.13 1.53 -13.66
C ILE A 59 -2.68 2.83 -14.30
N TYR A 60 -3.16 3.08 -15.50
CA TYR A 60 -2.96 4.34 -16.20
C TYR A 60 -4.33 4.94 -16.53
N SER A 61 -4.45 6.24 -16.33
CA SER A 61 -5.62 7.00 -16.78
C SER A 61 -5.19 8.35 -17.32
N SER A 62 -5.91 8.83 -18.32
CA SER A 62 -5.78 10.19 -18.78
C SER A 62 -7.13 10.77 -19.14
N GLY A 63 -7.31 12.04 -18.87
CA GLY A 63 -8.57 12.74 -19.10
C GLY A 63 -8.37 14.23 -19.06
N TRP A 64 -9.43 14.97 -19.33
CA TRP A 64 -9.43 16.41 -19.18
C TRP A 64 -10.64 16.89 -18.41
N VAL A 65 -10.45 18.01 -17.72
CA VAL A 65 -11.50 18.78 -17.06
C VAL A 65 -11.40 20.22 -17.57
N GLU A 66 -12.53 20.79 -17.95
CA GLU A 66 -12.66 22.15 -18.46
C GLU A 66 -13.45 22.99 -17.45
N SER A 67 -12.86 24.13 -17.10
CA SER A 67 -13.37 25.13 -16.17
C SER A 67 -13.22 26.54 -16.76
N SER A 68 -13.66 27.57 -16.06
CA SER A 68 -13.45 28.99 -16.38
C SER A 68 -11.97 29.37 -16.49
N HIS A 69 -11.06 28.58 -15.91
CA HIS A 69 -9.61 28.80 -15.99
C HIS A 69 -8.96 28.06 -17.18
N GLY A 70 -9.75 27.33 -17.96
CA GLY A 70 -9.34 26.57 -19.14
C GLY A 70 -9.39 25.05 -18.95
N LYS A 71 -8.84 24.35 -19.95
CA LYS A 71 -8.81 22.89 -20.02
C LYS A 71 -7.54 22.34 -19.39
N VAL A 72 -7.71 21.60 -18.30
CA VAL A 72 -6.65 20.84 -17.64
C VAL A 72 -6.67 19.42 -18.19
N VAL A 73 -5.56 18.98 -18.77
CA VAL A 73 -5.37 17.57 -19.14
C VAL A 73 -4.51 16.91 -18.08
N THR A 74 -4.93 15.77 -17.55
CA THR A 74 -4.22 15.03 -16.51
C THR A 74 -3.92 13.62 -16.98
N HIS A 75 -2.67 13.19 -16.74
CA HIS A 75 -2.22 11.82 -16.86
C HIS A 75 -1.89 11.32 -15.45
N SER A 76 -2.44 10.17 -15.10
CA SER A 76 -2.23 9.49 -13.82
C SER A 76 -1.69 8.10 -14.10
N PHE A 77 -0.65 7.73 -13.35
CA PHE A 77 -0.03 6.44 -13.38
C PHE A 77 0.17 5.93 -11.96
N GLN A 78 -0.26 4.71 -11.70
CA GLN A 78 -0.15 4.06 -10.40
C GLN A 78 0.46 2.68 -10.61
N GLU A 79 1.50 2.35 -9.85
CA GLU A 79 2.08 1.01 -9.81
C GLU A 79 2.08 0.50 -8.39
N PHE A 80 1.69 -0.76 -8.25
CA PHE A 80 1.67 -1.46 -6.98
C PHE A 80 2.47 -2.75 -7.14
N SER A 81 3.33 -3.03 -6.17
CA SER A 81 3.99 -4.32 -6.02
C SER A 81 3.85 -4.82 -4.59
N PHE A 82 3.52 -6.09 -4.45
CA PHE A 82 3.43 -6.80 -3.19
C PHE A 82 4.35 -8.00 -3.28
N THR A 83 5.22 -8.16 -2.30
CA THR A 83 6.02 -9.37 -2.11
C THR A 83 5.81 -9.85 -0.69
N ASN A 84 5.45 -11.12 -0.53
CA ASN A 84 5.34 -11.78 0.76
C ASN A 84 6.13 -13.08 0.70
N PHE A 85 7.09 -13.22 1.60
CA PHE A 85 7.80 -14.45 1.86
C PHE A 85 7.41 -14.95 3.24
N MET A 86 6.83 -16.14 3.29
CA MET A 86 6.47 -16.83 4.52
C MET A 86 7.28 -18.12 4.64
N ARG A 87 7.79 -18.39 5.85
CA ARG A 87 8.44 -19.65 6.21
C ARG A 87 7.70 -20.26 7.39
N MET A 88 7.26 -21.49 7.21
CA MET A 88 6.80 -22.38 8.28
C MET A 88 7.95 -23.33 8.64
N GLY A 89 8.15 -23.58 9.92
CA GLY A 89 9.23 -24.46 10.39
C GLY A 89 8.90 -25.08 11.74
N LYS A 90 9.81 -25.95 12.21
CA LYS A 90 9.69 -26.63 13.51
C LYS A 90 8.37 -27.41 13.62
N ASN A 91 8.03 -28.14 12.57
CA ASN A 91 6.77 -28.86 12.44
C ASN A 91 5.55 -27.95 12.67
N GLY A 92 5.58 -26.76 12.05
CA GLY A 92 4.53 -25.74 12.16
C GLY A 92 4.55 -24.90 13.44
N SER A 93 5.50 -25.11 14.35
CA SER A 93 5.60 -24.29 15.57
C SER A 93 6.27 -22.93 15.33
N LEU A 94 6.95 -22.72 14.19
CA LEU A 94 7.58 -21.47 13.79
C LEU A 94 6.91 -20.92 12.53
N GLN A 95 6.61 -19.62 12.53
CA GLN A 95 6.17 -18.85 11.39
C GLN A 95 6.97 -17.54 11.29
N ILE A 96 7.57 -17.30 10.12
CA ILE A 96 8.24 -16.04 9.81
C ILE A 96 7.60 -15.47 8.56
N VAL A 97 7.20 -14.20 8.59
CA VAL A 97 6.66 -13.47 7.45
C VAL A 97 7.51 -12.23 7.20
N SER A 98 7.98 -12.07 5.97
CA SER A 98 8.62 -10.85 5.48
C SER A 98 7.84 -10.37 4.27
N GLN A 99 7.23 -9.20 4.40
CA GLN A 99 6.34 -8.62 3.41
C GLN A 99 6.77 -7.20 3.06
N THR A 100 6.57 -6.82 1.82
CA THR A 100 6.76 -5.44 1.36
C THR A 100 5.69 -5.08 0.35
N ILE A 101 5.03 -3.96 0.57
CA ILE A 101 4.21 -3.29 -0.44
C ILE A 101 4.99 -2.07 -0.92
N ASN A 102 5.19 -1.92 -2.22
CA ASN A 102 5.64 -0.68 -2.82
C ASN A 102 4.52 -0.10 -3.68
N SER A 103 4.27 1.19 -3.53
CA SER A 103 3.39 1.96 -4.39
C SER A 103 4.14 3.13 -5.01
N ASN A 104 3.84 3.42 -6.27
CA ASN A 104 4.39 4.54 -7.01
C ASN A 104 3.24 5.24 -7.75
N TYR A 105 2.97 6.47 -7.40
CA TYR A 105 1.98 7.32 -8.04
C TYR A 105 2.68 8.45 -8.76
N ASN A 106 2.31 8.67 -10.02
CA ASN A 106 2.76 9.79 -10.82
C ASN A 106 1.54 10.48 -11.44
N ILE A 107 1.49 11.80 -11.30
CA ILE A 107 0.47 12.64 -11.90
C ILE A 107 1.17 13.74 -12.68
N ASP A 108 0.84 13.86 -13.96
CA ASP A 108 1.25 14.96 -14.81
C ASP A 108 -0.01 15.70 -15.28
N SER A 109 -0.16 16.96 -14.88
CA SER A 109 -1.28 17.81 -15.28
C SER A 109 -0.80 19.01 -16.08
N LYS A 110 -1.49 19.32 -17.17
CA LYS A 110 -1.17 20.43 -18.06
C LYS A 110 -2.35 21.38 -18.17
N LEU A 111 -2.10 22.66 -17.88
CA LEU A 111 -3.04 23.76 -18.11
C LEU A 111 -2.35 24.82 -18.97
N SER A 112 -2.77 24.94 -20.23
CA SER A 112 -2.11 25.83 -21.20
C SER A 112 -0.58 25.54 -21.27
N SER A 113 0.27 26.52 -20.94
CA SER A 113 1.73 26.38 -20.88
C SER A 113 2.28 25.93 -19.52
N HIS A 114 1.43 25.74 -18.50
CA HIS A 114 1.84 25.31 -17.17
C HIS A 114 1.74 23.79 -17.02
N ILE A 115 2.80 23.18 -16.50
CA ILE A 115 2.86 21.75 -16.21
C ILE A 115 3.01 21.61 -14.70
N TYR A 116 2.16 20.78 -14.12
CA TYR A 116 2.17 20.36 -12.72
C TYR A 116 2.54 18.88 -12.69
N LYS A 117 3.43 18.51 -11.78
CA LYS A 117 3.86 17.14 -11.56
C LYS A 117 3.71 16.79 -10.09
N ALA A 118 3.15 15.64 -9.80
CA ALA A 118 3.17 15.05 -8.46
C ALA A 118 3.69 13.61 -8.57
N LYS A 119 4.63 13.25 -7.70
CA LYS A 119 5.12 11.88 -7.55
C LYS A 119 5.04 11.50 -6.09
N LEU A 120 4.64 10.26 -5.82
CA LEU A 120 4.56 9.71 -4.47
C LEU A 120 5.05 8.27 -4.51
N PHE A 121 6.11 8.00 -3.77
CA PHE A 121 6.65 6.66 -3.57
C PHE A 121 6.36 6.25 -2.14
N GLN A 122 5.78 5.07 -1.96
CA GLN A 122 5.48 4.51 -0.65
C GLN A 122 6.05 3.09 -0.55
N ASN A 123 6.67 2.79 0.57
CA ASN A 123 7.19 1.47 0.92
C ASN A 123 6.67 1.10 2.31
N LEU A 124 5.88 0.03 2.38
CA LEU A 124 5.24 -0.45 3.61
C LEU A 124 5.76 -1.86 3.92
N PRO A 125 6.91 -1.98 4.62
CA PRO A 125 7.44 -3.26 5.04
C PRO A 125 6.67 -3.78 6.26
N PHE A 126 6.44 -5.09 6.29
CA PHE A 126 5.86 -5.79 7.43
C PHE A 126 6.72 -7.02 7.72
N TYR A 127 7.02 -7.22 9.00
CA TYR A 127 7.71 -8.40 9.49
C TYR A 127 6.94 -8.99 10.66
N LEU A 128 6.77 -10.31 10.64
CA LEU A 128 6.23 -11.09 11.74
C LEU A 128 7.16 -12.27 12.02
N TYR A 129 7.49 -12.44 13.28
CA TYR A 129 8.06 -13.65 13.82
C TYR A 129 7.08 -14.21 14.83
N ASN A 130 6.70 -15.47 14.70
CA ASN A 130 5.86 -16.16 15.65
C ASN A 130 6.45 -17.55 15.92
N GLU A 131 6.57 -17.93 17.19
CA GLU A 131 7.07 -19.23 17.57
C GLU A 131 6.37 -19.77 18.83
N ASN A 132 5.97 -21.03 18.78
CA ASN A 132 5.56 -21.80 19.95
C ASN A 132 6.77 -22.63 20.42
N VAL A 133 7.28 -22.27 21.59
CA VAL A 133 8.41 -22.93 22.26
C VAL A 133 7.86 -23.88 23.33
N ASP A 134 8.09 -25.18 23.16
CA ASP A 134 7.68 -26.20 24.14
C ASP A 134 8.37 -25.96 25.50
N GLN A 135 7.58 -25.97 26.57
CA GLN A 135 8.03 -25.83 27.95
C GLN A 135 7.94 -27.18 28.71
N GLY A 136 7.48 -28.23 28.05
CA GLY A 136 7.21 -29.54 28.64
C GLY A 136 5.88 -29.58 29.41
N ASN A 137 5.51 -30.77 29.90
CA ASN A 137 4.28 -31.01 30.66
C ASN A 137 2.99 -30.48 29.98
N GLY A 138 2.94 -30.52 28.65
CA GLY A 138 1.81 -30.02 27.85
C GLY A 138 1.67 -28.50 27.89
N SER A 139 2.75 -27.76 28.19
CA SER A 139 2.78 -26.31 28.16
C SER A 139 3.76 -25.79 27.11
N TYR A 140 3.47 -24.64 26.53
CA TYR A 140 4.33 -23.95 25.57
C TYR A 140 4.23 -22.44 25.76
N THR A 141 5.27 -21.72 25.34
CA THR A 141 5.26 -20.26 25.26
C THR A 141 5.09 -19.86 23.81
N SER A 142 4.05 -19.10 23.51
CA SER A 142 3.85 -18.46 22.20
C SER A 142 4.51 -17.09 22.23
N ILE A 143 5.46 -16.85 21.32
CA ILE A 143 6.24 -15.61 21.22
C ILE A 143 5.90 -14.97 19.88
N ALA A 144 5.56 -13.68 19.88
CA ALA A 144 5.30 -12.93 18.67
C ALA A 144 6.08 -11.61 18.66
N ASN A 145 6.84 -11.37 17.60
CA ASN A 145 7.47 -10.08 17.32
C ASN A 145 6.93 -9.54 16.00
N VAL A 146 6.53 -8.27 16.00
CA VAL A 146 5.99 -7.59 14.82
C VAL A 146 6.75 -6.30 14.56
N SER A 147 7.02 -6.02 13.29
CA SER A 147 7.54 -4.73 12.84
C SER A 147 6.71 -4.22 11.67
N LEU A 148 6.26 -2.97 11.76
CA LEU A 148 5.45 -2.28 10.76
C LEU A 148 6.20 -1.01 10.36
N GLY A 149 6.53 -0.88 9.07
CA GLY A 149 7.13 0.32 8.53
C GLY A 149 6.19 1.10 7.61
N TYR A 150 6.38 2.40 7.56
CA TYR A 150 5.81 3.29 6.57
C TYR A 150 6.88 4.28 6.13
N ASN A 151 7.31 4.16 4.89
CA ASN A 151 8.27 5.05 4.26
C ASN A 151 7.62 5.72 3.06
N GLU A 152 7.77 7.03 2.96
CA GLU A 152 7.19 7.83 1.89
C GLU A 152 8.20 8.85 1.38
N GLU A 153 8.24 9.04 0.07
CA GLU A 153 8.92 10.15 -0.60
C GLU A 153 7.94 10.80 -1.57
N SER A 154 7.75 12.11 -1.47
CA SER A 154 6.86 12.86 -2.36
C SER A 154 7.59 13.98 -3.06
N PHE A 155 7.19 14.25 -4.30
CA PHE A 155 7.73 15.33 -5.12
C PHE A 155 6.57 16.07 -5.79
N LEU A 156 6.46 17.37 -5.53
CA LEU A 156 5.49 18.25 -6.16
C LEU A 156 6.23 19.31 -6.95
N GLY A 157 5.88 19.53 -8.21
CA GLY A 157 6.58 20.48 -9.05
C GLY A 157 5.66 21.23 -9.98
N GLN A 158 6.01 22.50 -10.24
CA GLN A 158 5.41 23.28 -11.30
C GLN A 158 6.52 23.88 -12.17
N SER A 159 6.35 23.85 -13.50
CA SER A 159 7.38 24.28 -14.47
C SER A 159 7.97 25.67 -14.23
N ARG A 160 7.28 26.56 -13.50
CA ARG A 160 7.73 27.93 -13.19
C ARG A 160 8.26 28.15 -11.77
N PHE A 161 7.93 27.29 -10.80
CA PHE A 161 8.16 27.57 -9.37
C PHE A 161 9.08 26.56 -8.68
N GLY A 162 9.64 25.60 -9.42
CA GLY A 162 10.54 24.58 -8.89
C GLY A 162 9.83 23.35 -8.33
N PHE A 163 10.59 22.51 -7.63
CA PHE A 163 10.13 21.25 -7.05
C PHE A 163 10.22 21.31 -5.52
N LEU A 164 9.14 20.91 -4.85
CA LEU A 164 9.09 20.60 -3.43
C LEU A 164 9.26 19.10 -3.26
N ALA A 165 10.12 18.69 -2.33
CA ALA A 165 10.28 17.30 -1.96
C ALA A 165 10.03 17.14 -0.47
N SER A 166 9.40 16.04 -0.07
CA SER A 166 9.26 15.65 1.33
C SER A 166 9.51 14.16 1.49
N SER A 167 9.88 13.76 2.71
CA SER A 167 9.97 12.35 3.07
C SER A 167 9.44 12.11 4.48
N LEU A 168 8.91 10.92 4.69
CA LEU A 168 8.45 10.43 5.97
C LEU A 168 8.98 9.00 6.16
N LYS A 169 9.52 8.72 7.34
CA LYS A 169 9.91 7.37 7.73
C LYS A 169 9.39 7.09 9.13
N ASN A 170 8.67 6.00 9.27
CA ASN A 170 8.11 5.56 10.53
C ASN A 170 8.26 4.04 10.65
N VAL A 171 8.65 3.58 11.84
CA VAL A 171 8.74 2.16 12.17
C VAL A 171 8.13 1.95 13.55
N GLN A 172 7.25 0.98 13.67
CA GLN A 172 6.64 0.55 14.92
C GLN A 172 7.01 -0.90 15.16
N ASN A 173 7.48 -1.20 16.37
CA ASN A 173 7.84 -2.54 16.79
C ASN A 173 6.96 -2.97 17.95
N GLY A 174 6.53 -4.21 17.94
CA GLY A 174 5.77 -4.84 19.01
C GLY A 174 6.37 -6.21 19.32
N GLN A 175 6.29 -6.58 20.59
CA GLN A 175 6.67 -7.91 21.06
C GLN A 175 5.63 -8.37 22.08
N GLY A 176 5.36 -9.66 22.09
CA GLY A 176 4.43 -10.27 23.04
C GLY A 176 4.84 -11.71 23.31
N SER A 177 4.51 -12.19 24.50
CA SER A 177 4.61 -13.61 24.81
C SER A 177 3.46 -14.04 25.70
N ILE A 178 2.95 -15.25 25.47
CA ILE A 178 1.89 -15.85 26.27
C ILE A 178 2.31 -17.27 26.62
N VAL A 179 2.19 -17.65 27.88
CA VAL A 179 2.36 -19.04 28.32
C VAL A 179 1.01 -19.74 28.25
N VAL A 180 0.99 -20.89 27.59
CA VAL A 180 -0.20 -21.72 27.39
C VAL A 180 0.03 -23.09 28.00
N LYS A 181 -0.96 -23.61 28.74
CA LYS A 181 -0.97 -24.98 29.27
C LYS A 181 -2.21 -25.71 28.78
N GLY A 182 -2.03 -26.75 27.97
CA GLY A 182 -3.13 -27.36 27.22
C GLY A 182 -3.80 -26.32 26.33
N ASN A 183 -5.02 -25.91 26.71
CA ASN A 183 -5.83 -24.92 25.99
C ASN A 183 -6.02 -23.60 26.76
N LEU A 184 -5.30 -23.40 27.87
CA LEU A 184 -5.47 -22.25 28.76
C LEU A 184 -4.25 -21.34 28.71
N ALA A 185 -4.46 -20.05 28.45
CA ALA A 185 -3.44 -19.03 28.66
C ALA A 185 -3.28 -18.78 30.17
N THR A 186 -2.06 -18.90 30.69
CA THR A 186 -1.78 -18.83 32.14
C THR A 186 -1.08 -17.54 32.55
N SER A 187 -0.35 -16.91 31.64
CA SER A 187 0.33 -15.63 31.85
C SER A 187 0.77 -15.02 30.51
N GLY A 188 1.10 -13.74 30.51
CA GLY A 188 1.65 -13.05 29.35
C GLY A 188 2.32 -11.73 29.71
N LEU A 189 3.10 -11.19 28.77
CA LEU A 189 3.68 -9.84 28.81
C LEU A 189 2.72 -8.83 28.19
#